data_AF-A0AA92HVH8-F1
#
_entry.id   AF-A0AA92HVH8-F1
#
_cell.length_a   1.000
_cell.length_b   1.000
_cell.length_c   1.000
_cell.angle_alpha   90.00
_cell.angle_beta   90.00
_cell.angle_gamma   90.00
#
_symmetry.space_group_name_H-M   'P 1'
#
loop_
_entity.id
_entity.type
_entity.pdbx_description
1 polymer ?
#
loop_
_entity_poly.entity_id
_entity_poly.type
_entity_poly.pdbx_seq_one_letter_code
_entity_poly.pdbx_strand_id
1 'polypeptide(L)'
;ETLTGGAGTDAITLGTVGNTLLVSALETITGQGGTDVITIGSVGATFLANALETITGGTGSELVFLGASGNTVTVSAVDILIGGAGTDVVTLGTAGNTVLLRGIETLTGGTGTEVITLGNTGNTLAISLIDTLVGGTGSDVVNIGTTGTTMVLSAIETLTGGTGTDVITLGSTGNTLAITLIDTLTGGASTDVVTLGTTGTTMLVSALETVTGGTGTDVITLGTVGNTLLANAIETIAGGTGSDLVFLGSSGNTVLASGVEILVGGTTTDVVTLGTAGNTVILRGLETLTGQGGTDIITIGDTGTTMLVSALETLVGGAGSDAITLGTTGTTMLVSALETVTGGTGTDVITIGTVGSTFLANALETITGGSGSELVFLGSGGTTALVSAIDILIGGTGTDVVTLGTAGNTVLLRGIETLTGDTGTDVITLGNTFNSLLVSGIETLTGGSASDIVTLGTAGNTLVVSGIETLIGGTGTDIVTIGTAGGTLLALGIETLIGGTGLEVIFTGSAGA
;
A
#
# COMPACT_ATOMS: atom_id res chain seq x y z
N GLU A 1 58.43 21.05 25.14
CA GLU A 1 59.71 21.43 24.50
C GLU A 1 59.48 21.64 23.00
N THR A 2 60.44 22.22 22.27
CA THR A 2 60.36 22.34 20.80
C THR A 2 61.45 21.51 20.16
N LEU A 3 61.10 20.75 19.12
CA LEU A 3 62.04 19.95 18.34
C LEU A 3 61.85 20.25 16.85
N THR A 4 62.97 20.44 16.16
CA THR A 4 62.99 20.70 14.73
C THR A 4 64.00 19.75 14.10
N GLY A 5 63.56 18.96 13.12
CA GLY A 5 64.47 18.12 12.35
C GLY A 5 65.35 18.92 11.41
N GLY A 6 66.37 18.25 10.91
CA GLY A 6 67.38 18.80 10.03
C GLY A 6 67.06 18.54 8.57
N ALA A 7 68.12 18.40 7.78
CA ALA A 7 68.01 17.89 6.43
C ALA A 7 68.15 16.36 6.46
N GLY A 8 67.27 15.65 5.76
CA GLY A 8 67.31 14.19 5.68
C GLY A 8 66.03 13.57 6.19
N THR A 9 66.13 12.33 6.68
CA THR A 9 65.05 11.65 7.39
C THR A 9 65.39 11.66 8.87
N ASP A 10 64.60 12.37 9.65
CA ASP A 10 64.72 12.54 11.08
C ASP A 10 63.74 11.63 11.82
N ALA A 11 64.28 10.80 12.69
CA ALA A 11 63.53 9.89 13.54
C ALA A 11 63.92 10.09 15.01
N ILE A 12 62.93 10.21 15.89
CA ILE A 12 63.14 10.31 17.34
C ILE A 12 62.37 9.24 18.10
N THR A 13 63.00 8.73 19.15
CA THR A 13 62.36 7.92 20.18
C THR A 13 62.31 8.73 21.48
N LEU A 14 61.11 8.89 22.02
CA LEU A 14 60.86 9.64 23.26
C LEU A 14 61.23 8.79 24.49
N GLY A 15 61.34 9.43 25.64
CA GLY A 15 61.61 8.74 26.90
C GLY A 15 60.40 7.96 27.43
N THR A 16 60.55 7.30 28.57
CA THR A 16 59.46 6.54 29.23
C THR A 16 58.62 7.38 30.21
N VAL A 17 58.81 8.70 30.21
CA VAL A 17 58.02 9.67 30.96
C VAL A 17 57.21 10.44 29.93
N GLY A 18 55.98 10.85 30.25
CA GLY A 18 55.14 11.59 29.31
C GLY A 18 55.79 12.88 28.82
N ASN A 19 55.80 13.08 27.51
CA ASN A 19 56.43 14.22 26.85
C ASN A 19 55.37 15.18 26.28
N THR A 20 55.69 16.47 26.21
CA THR A 20 54.83 17.45 25.51
C THR A 20 55.69 18.28 24.56
N LEU A 21 55.58 18.04 23.25
CA LEU A 21 56.50 18.59 22.25
C LEU A 21 55.77 19.36 21.15
N LEU A 22 56.30 20.53 20.81
CA LEU A 22 56.05 21.18 19.52
C LEU A 22 57.10 20.70 18.53
N VAL A 23 56.68 20.03 17.45
CA VAL A 23 57.58 19.41 16.48
C VAL A 23 57.46 20.04 15.10
N SER A 24 58.55 20.07 14.36
CA SER A 24 58.59 20.55 12.98
C SER A 24 59.65 19.78 12.19
N ALA A 25 59.39 19.50 10.92
CA ALA A 25 60.32 18.80 10.03
C ALA A 25 60.87 17.47 10.61
N LEU A 26 60.02 16.66 11.26
CA LEU A 26 60.37 15.30 11.69
C LEU A 26 59.54 14.29 10.91
N GLU A 27 60.14 13.21 10.42
CA GLU A 27 59.46 12.16 9.67
C GLU A 27 59.00 11.00 10.55
N THR A 28 59.62 10.76 11.70
CA THR A 28 59.20 9.67 12.60
C THR A 28 59.34 10.05 14.07
N ILE A 29 58.28 9.82 14.84
CA ILE A 29 58.27 9.97 16.29
C ILE A 29 57.73 8.67 16.89
N THR A 30 58.51 8.11 17.82
CA THR A 30 58.14 6.90 18.54
C THR A 30 58.09 7.22 20.02
N GLY A 31 56.89 7.19 20.60
CA GLY A 31 56.71 7.22 22.05
C GLY A 31 57.16 5.92 22.70
N GLN A 32 57.13 5.89 24.02
CA GLN A 32 57.39 4.67 24.79
C GLN A 32 56.32 4.46 25.85
N GLY A 33 56.48 5.08 27.01
CA GLY A 33 55.54 5.00 28.11
C GLY A 33 55.34 6.38 28.71
N GLY A 34 54.23 6.56 29.42
CA GLY A 34 53.76 7.90 29.81
C GLY A 34 52.73 8.41 28.82
N THR A 35 52.35 9.68 28.94
CA THR A 35 51.43 10.35 28.01
C THR A 35 52.22 11.31 27.15
N ASP A 36 52.41 10.94 25.88
CA ASP A 36 53.11 11.69 24.87
C ASP A 36 52.11 12.55 24.06
N VAL A 37 52.31 13.86 24.13
CA VAL A 37 51.50 14.90 23.49
C VAL A 37 52.35 15.64 22.47
N ILE A 38 52.02 15.50 21.20
CA ILE A 38 52.74 16.11 20.08
C ILE A 38 51.86 17.16 19.41
N THR A 39 52.40 18.36 19.24
CA THR A 39 51.82 19.43 18.42
C THR A 39 52.69 19.64 17.18
N ILE A 40 52.11 19.59 15.99
CA ILE A 40 52.79 19.81 14.72
C ILE A 40 52.87 21.30 14.44
N GLY A 41 54.04 21.76 13.99
CA GLY A 41 54.28 23.16 13.63
C GLY A 41 53.46 23.62 12.41
N SER A 42 53.50 24.92 12.13
CA SER A 42 52.61 25.58 11.18
C SER A 42 52.87 25.30 9.68
N VAL A 43 53.91 24.54 9.32
CA VAL A 43 54.32 24.34 7.91
C VAL A 43 53.64 23.11 7.28
N GLY A 44 52.86 22.37 8.06
CA GLY A 44 52.40 21.04 7.66
C GLY A 44 53.49 19.99 7.91
N ALA A 45 53.08 18.73 7.98
CA ALA A 45 54.01 17.63 8.17
C ALA A 45 53.46 16.33 7.58
N THR A 46 54.36 15.51 7.05
CA THR A 46 54.13 14.09 6.84
C THR A 46 54.98 13.33 7.84
N PHE A 47 54.39 12.60 8.78
CA PHE A 47 55.20 11.83 9.74
C PHE A 47 54.52 10.54 10.23
N LEU A 48 55.36 9.59 10.62
CA LEU A 48 54.98 8.33 11.25
C LEU A 48 54.96 8.50 12.77
N ALA A 49 53.78 8.31 13.36
CA ALA A 49 53.50 8.34 14.79
C ALA A 49 53.39 6.91 15.34
N ASN A 50 54.37 6.48 16.12
CA ASN A 50 54.32 5.21 16.83
C ASN A 50 54.08 5.46 18.32
N ALA A 51 53.07 4.81 18.92
CA ALA A 51 52.80 4.84 20.35
C ALA A 51 52.73 6.27 20.94
N LEU A 52 51.91 7.13 20.34
CA LEU A 52 51.63 8.48 20.85
C LEU A 52 50.18 8.57 21.34
N GLU A 53 49.96 9.23 22.48
CA GLU A 53 48.63 9.39 23.07
C GLU A 53 47.87 10.59 22.51
N THR A 54 48.56 11.65 22.08
CA THR A 54 47.91 12.85 21.53
C THR A 54 48.69 13.47 20.39
N ILE A 55 48.01 13.77 19.30
CA ILE A 55 48.55 14.46 18.12
C ILE A 55 47.64 15.66 17.81
N THR A 56 48.22 16.85 17.82
CA THR A 56 47.53 18.08 17.42
C THR A 56 48.22 18.63 16.18
N GLY A 57 47.48 18.75 15.08
CA GLY A 57 47.94 19.37 13.85
C GLY A 57 48.16 20.87 13.97
N GLY A 58 48.74 21.41 12.91
CA GLY A 58 49.14 22.80 12.82
C GLY A 58 48.11 23.61 12.05
N THR A 59 48.59 24.58 11.29
CA THR A 59 47.79 25.33 10.31
C THR A 59 48.18 24.98 8.87
N GLY A 60 49.21 24.13 8.72
CA GLY A 60 49.62 23.63 7.41
C GLY A 60 48.80 22.40 7.07
N SER A 61 49.22 21.68 6.03
CA SER A 61 48.58 20.40 5.73
C SER A 61 49.30 19.24 6.40
N GLU A 62 48.55 18.37 7.06
CA GLU A 62 49.10 17.27 7.85
C GLU A 62 48.66 15.89 7.36
N LEU A 63 49.65 15.04 7.10
CA LEU A 63 49.49 13.62 6.78
C LEU A 63 50.17 12.78 7.86
N VAL A 64 49.37 12.13 8.71
CA VAL A 64 49.85 11.32 9.82
C VAL A 64 49.64 9.86 9.51
N PHE A 65 50.72 9.08 9.60
CA PHE A 65 50.65 7.62 9.60
C PHE A 65 50.76 7.12 11.03
N LEU A 66 49.87 6.23 11.46
CA LEU A 66 50.02 5.51 12.71
C LEU A 66 50.90 4.28 12.53
N GLY A 67 51.57 3.90 13.62
CA GLY A 67 52.48 2.76 13.65
C GLY A 67 51.79 1.43 13.36
N ALA A 68 52.58 0.40 13.06
CA ALA A 68 52.06 -0.93 12.75
C ALA A 68 51.49 -1.70 13.96
N SER A 69 51.69 -1.22 15.20
CA SER A 69 50.96 -1.72 16.37
C SER A 69 49.53 -1.16 16.37
N GLY A 70 48.58 -1.78 17.08
CA GLY A 70 47.30 -1.11 17.33
C GLY A 70 47.51 0.14 18.18
N ASN A 71 47.00 1.28 17.72
CA ASN A 71 47.20 2.58 18.36
C ASN A 71 45.93 3.03 19.10
N THR A 72 46.09 3.79 20.18
CA THR A 72 44.99 4.50 20.84
C THR A 72 45.41 5.95 21.00
N VAL A 73 44.82 6.85 20.22
CA VAL A 73 45.31 8.22 20.07
C VAL A 73 44.18 9.24 20.04
N THR A 74 44.42 10.39 20.68
CA THR A 74 43.58 11.58 20.51
C THR A 74 44.16 12.46 19.41
N VAL A 75 43.37 12.79 18.39
CA VAL A 75 43.82 13.58 17.24
C VAL A 75 42.99 14.85 17.09
N SER A 76 43.62 15.97 16.76
CA SER A 76 42.92 17.23 16.49
C SER A 76 43.62 17.98 15.38
N ALA A 77 42.85 18.69 14.54
CA ALA A 77 43.39 19.54 13.48
C ALA A 77 44.35 18.84 12.49
N VAL A 78 44.20 17.53 12.26
CA VAL A 78 44.95 16.77 11.24
C VAL A 78 44.07 16.57 10.01
N ASP A 79 44.58 16.83 8.81
CA ASP A 79 43.80 16.67 7.57
C ASP A 79 43.66 15.21 7.14
N ILE A 80 44.74 14.44 7.20
CA ILE A 80 44.79 13.06 6.73
C ILE A 80 45.41 12.17 7.80
N LEU A 81 44.67 11.16 8.23
CA LEU A 81 45.12 10.16 9.20
C LEU A 81 44.99 8.76 8.60
N ILE A 82 46.11 8.03 8.59
CA ILE A 82 46.21 6.69 8.04
C ILE A 82 46.67 5.75 9.14
N GLY A 83 45.86 4.73 9.45
CA GLY A 83 46.22 3.69 10.39
C GLY A 83 47.23 2.68 9.85
N GLY A 84 47.69 1.82 10.76
CA GLY A 84 48.69 0.78 10.51
C GLY A 84 48.10 -0.63 10.46
N ALA A 85 48.97 -1.64 10.58
CA ALA A 85 48.59 -3.05 10.64
C ALA A 85 48.22 -3.46 12.09
N GLY A 86 47.22 -2.82 12.68
CA GLY A 86 46.75 -3.09 14.04
C GLY A 86 45.30 -2.66 14.20
N THR A 87 44.74 -2.77 15.41
CA THR A 87 43.45 -2.13 15.72
C THR A 87 43.72 -0.71 16.20
N ASP A 88 43.36 0.25 15.37
CA ASP A 88 43.53 1.67 15.62
C ASP A 88 42.23 2.28 16.17
N VAL A 89 42.36 2.88 17.35
CA VAL A 89 41.30 3.55 18.09
C VAL A 89 41.64 5.04 18.16
N VAL A 90 40.85 5.86 17.47
CA VAL A 90 41.06 7.31 17.35
C VAL A 90 39.94 8.03 18.07
N THR A 91 40.30 8.98 18.92
CA THR A 91 39.36 9.98 19.47
C THR A 91 39.68 11.33 18.86
N LEU A 92 38.69 12.02 18.30
CA LEU A 92 38.86 13.37 17.79
C LEU A 92 38.75 14.39 18.94
N GLY A 93 39.47 15.50 18.82
CA GLY A 93 39.41 16.59 19.77
C GLY A 93 38.05 17.27 19.81
N THR A 94 37.86 18.16 20.78
CA THR A 94 36.56 18.83 21.03
C THR A 94 36.22 19.94 20.04
N ALA A 95 37.20 20.42 19.26
CA ALA A 95 36.94 21.33 18.14
C ALA A 95 36.28 20.55 16.98
N GLY A 96 35.62 21.25 16.05
CA GLY A 96 35.15 20.60 14.83
C GLY A 96 36.32 20.08 14.00
N ASN A 97 36.20 18.87 13.46
CA ASN A 97 37.25 18.19 12.73
C ASN A 97 36.80 17.89 11.29
N THR A 98 37.70 18.06 10.33
CA THR A 98 37.49 17.61 8.95
C THR A 98 38.68 16.74 8.55
N VAL A 99 38.47 15.43 8.43
CA VAL A 99 39.57 14.46 8.32
C VAL A 99 39.31 13.43 7.23
N LEU A 100 40.33 13.15 6.41
CA LEU A 100 40.38 11.98 5.55
C LEU A 100 40.99 10.80 6.33
N LEU A 101 40.27 9.69 6.44
CA LEU A 101 40.67 8.50 7.19
C LEU A 101 40.92 7.29 6.29
N ARG A 102 41.90 6.48 6.67
CA ARG A 102 42.15 5.16 6.07
C ARG A 102 42.64 4.19 7.14
N GLY A 103 42.12 2.96 7.14
CA GLY A 103 42.61 1.90 8.02
C GLY A 103 42.48 2.21 9.50
N ILE A 104 41.39 2.87 9.91
CA ILE A 104 41.04 3.11 11.31
C ILE A 104 39.85 2.22 11.64
N GLU A 105 39.92 1.45 12.73
CA GLU A 105 38.87 0.51 13.11
C GLU A 105 37.84 1.10 14.09
N THR A 106 38.24 2.08 14.91
CA THR A 106 37.32 2.76 15.84
C THR A 106 37.57 4.25 15.85
N LEU A 107 36.51 5.03 15.64
CA LEU A 107 36.54 6.49 15.66
C LEU A 107 35.48 7.03 16.61
N THR A 108 35.91 7.82 17.57
CA THR A 108 35.03 8.58 18.46
C THR A 108 35.21 10.06 18.16
N GLY A 109 34.14 10.75 17.77
CA GLY A 109 34.15 12.18 17.57
C GLY A 109 34.16 12.98 18.88
N GLY A 110 34.06 14.29 18.72
CA GLY A 110 34.15 15.25 19.81
C GLY A 110 32.79 15.87 20.11
N THR A 111 32.83 17.10 20.60
CA THR A 111 31.64 17.97 20.74
C THR A 111 31.50 18.95 19.57
N GLY A 112 32.49 18.96 18.68
CA GLY A 112 32.54 19.82 17.52
C GLY A 112 31.65 19.29 16.42
N THR A 113 31.75 19.89 15.23
CA THR A 113 31.20 19.27 14.03
C THR A 113 32.26 18.38 13.41
N GLU A 114 31.96 17.09 13.28
CA GLU A 114 32.85 16.08 12.74
C GLU A 114 32.46 15.71 11.31
N VAL A 115 33.35 16.01 10.36
CA VAL A 115 33.20 15.70 8.93
C VAL A 115 34.30 14.74 8.50
N ILE A 116 33.94 13.51 8.20
CA ILE A 116 34.87 12.42 7.93
C ILE A 116 34.71 11.95 6.49
N THR A 117 35.83 11.83 5.78
CA THR A 117 35.88 11.20 4.46
C THR A 117 36.73 9.94 4.54
N LEU A 118 36.19 8.79 4.14
CA LEU A 118 36.94 7.55 4.06
C LEU A 118 37.72 7.50 2.75
N GLY A 119 38.94 6.96 2.80
CA GLY A 119 39.73 6.75 1.59
C GLY A 119 39.20 5.60 0.74
N ASN A 120 39.70 5.52 -0.49
CA ASN A 120 39.20 4.63 -1.56
C ASN A 120 39.42 3.12 -1.39
N THR A 121 39.95 2.66 -0.26
CA THR A 121 39.99 1.23 0.09
C THR A 121 38.70 0.85 0.80
N GLY A 122 38.32 -0.43 0.83
CA GLY A 122 37.20 -0.84 1.67
C GLY A 122 37.53 -0.63 3.15
N ASN A 123 36.61 -0.07 3.93
CA ASN A 123 36.80 0.24 5.34
C ASN A 123 35.80 -0.55 6.21
N THR A 124 36.24 -0.96 7.40
CA THR A 124 35.35 -1.47 8.45
C THR A 124 35.58 -0.64 9.71
N LEU A 125 34.58 0.15 10.09
CA LEU A 125 34.74 1.22 11.07
C LEU A 125 33.60 1.22 12.09
N ALA A 126 33.95 1.21 13.38
CA ALA A 126 33.03 1.56 14.46
C ALA A 126 33.10 3.07 14.73
N ILE A 127 31.95 3.75 14.74
CA ILE A 127 31.88 5.20 14.94
C ILE A 127 30.98 5.60 16.10
N SER A 128 31.29 6.74 16.73
CA SER A 128 30.37 7.44 17.62
C SER A 128 30.60 8.94 17.53
N LEU A 129 29.56 9.75 17.73
CA LEU A 129 29.63 11.21 17.73
C LEU A 129 30.19 11.79 16.42
N ILE A 130 29.73 11.32 15.26
CA ILE A 130 30.15 11.85 13.95
C ILE A 130 28.94 12.47 13.25
N ASP A 131 29.06 13.70 12.77
CA ASP A 131 27.94 14.42 12.11
C ASP A 131 27.84 14.11 10.62
N THR A 132 28.97 13.94 9.94
CA THR A 132 29.00 13.67 8.49
C THR A 132 30.05 12.61 8.18
N LEU A 133 29.62 11.56 7.48
CA LEU A 133 30.49 10.50 7.00
C LEU A 133 30.28 10.30 5.49
N VAL A 134 31.37 10.44 4.74
CA VAL A 134 31.41 10.20 3.31
C VAL A 134 32.35 9.04 3.04
N GLY A 135 31.87 7.98 2.42
CA GLY A 135 32.68 6.84 2.03
C GLY A 135 33.54 7.08 0.80
N GLY A 136 34.37 6.09 0.50
CA GLY A 136 35.26 6.07 -0.66
C GLY A 136 34.68 5.28 -1.83
N THR A 137 35.55 4.89 -2.77
CA THR A 137 35.18 3.94 -3.84
C THR A 137 35.26 2.47 -3.41
N GLY A 138 35.78 2.20 -2.21
CA GLY A 138 35.83 0.86 -1.64
C GLY A 138 34.51 0.49 -0.98
N SER A 139 34.33 -0.79 -0.65
CA SER A 139 33.16 -1.20 0.12
C SER A 139 33.35 -0.82 1.60
N ASP A 140 32.46 0.04 2.08
CA ASP A 140 32.51 0.60 3.42
C ASP A 140 31.43 -0.03 4.32
N VAL A 141 31.88 -0.55 5.47
CA VAL A 141 31.05 -1.16 6.50
C VAL A 141 31.19 -0.34 7.78
N VAL A 142 30.09 0.23 8.23
CA VAL A 142 30.05 1.18 9.35
C VAL A 142 29.13 0.67 10.46
N ASN A 143 29.64 0.66 11.69
CA ASN A 143 28.91 0.30 12.89
C ASN A 143 28.80 1.53 13.80
N ILE A 144 27.58 2.01 14.03
CA ILE A 144 27.32 3.10 14.97
C ILE A 144 27.38 2.54 16.39
N GLY A 145 27.97 3.32 17.30
CA GLY A 145 28.06 3.01 18.72
C GLY A 145 26.70 2.94 19.40
N THR A 146 26.69 2.65 20.70
CA THR A 146 25.44 2.41 21.44
C THR A 146 24.62 3.66 21.75
N THR A 147 25.24 4.84 21.64
CA THR A 147 24.56 6.14 21.74
C THR A 147 23.85 6.43 20.41
N GLY A 148 22.60 6.90 20.48
CA GLY A 148 21.88 7.30 19.28
C GLY A 148 22.63 8.38 18.51
N THR A 149 22.54 8.35 17.18
CA THR A 149 23.23 9.27 16.29
C THR A 149 22.27 10.15 15.49
N THR A 150 22.75 11.31 15.06
CA THR A 150 22.14 12.09 13.97
C THR A 150 23.23 12.43 12.98
N MET A 151 23.15 11.92 11.76
CA MET A 151 24.27 11.92 10.82
C MET A 151 23.84 12.09 9.37
N VAL A 152 24.67 12.80 8.61
CA VAL A 152 24.63 12.79 7.14
C VAL A 152 25.58 11.73 6.59
N LEU A 153 25.09 10.85 5.74
CA LEU A 153 25.82 9.71 5.19
C LEU A 153 25.83 9.74 3.66
N SER A 154 26.97 9.46 3.04
CA SER A 154 27.05 9.32 1.57
C SER A 154 28.05 8.26 1.19
N ALA A 155 27.77 7.50 0.12
CA ALA A 155 28.69 6.50 -0.44
C ALA A 155 29.17 5.43 0.57
N ILE A 156 28.25 4.93 1.40
CA ILE A 156 28.51 3.81 2.32
C ILE A 156 27.62 2.63 1.91
N GLU A 157 28.18 1.42 1.86
CA GLU A 157 27.46 0.23 1.39
C GLU A 157 26.75 -0.51 2.53
N THR A 158 27.28 -0.48 3.75
CA THR A 158 26.67 -1.16 4.91
C THR A 158 26.71 -0.31 6.16
N LEU A 159 25.55 -0.11 6.78
CA LEU A 159 25.40 0.63 8.03
C LEU A 159 24.66 -0.24 9.07
N THR A 160 25.25 -0.38 10.24
CA THR A 160 24.60 -1.02 11.40
C THR A 160 24.45 0.01 12.50
N GLY A 161 23.21 0.29 12.89
CA GLY A 161 22.89 1.14 14.03
C GLY A 161 23.19 0.49 15.39
N GLY A 162 23.03 1.29 16.43
CA GLY A 162 23.20 0.92 17.82
C GLY A 162 21.86 0.65 18.52
N THR A 163 21.88 0.76 19.85
CA THR A 163 20.69 0.62 20.70
C THR A 163 19.97 1.95 20.96
N GLY A 164 20.64 3.07 20.68
CA GLY A 164 20.05 4.40 20.79
C GLY A 164 19.31 4.78 19.51
N THR A 165 18.59 5.90 19.56
CA THR A 165 17.84 6.37 18.38
C THR A 165 18.78 6.88 17.31
N ASP A 166 18.81 6.20 16.16
CA ASP A 166 19.67 6.51 15.03
C ASP A 166 18.87 7.20 13.91
N VAL A 167 19.24 8.45 13.62
CA VAL A 167 18.62 9.32 12.62
C VAL A 167 19.63 9.62 11.52
N ILE A 168 19.42 9.05 10.34
CA ILE A 168 20.35 9.15 9.22
C ILE A 168 19.71 9.93 8.08
N THR A 169 20.45 10.87 7.50
CA THR A 169 20.10 11.57 6.27
C THR A 169 21.10 11.20 5.18
N LEU A 170 20.63 10.74 4.04
CA LEU A 170 21.48 10.38 2.92
C LEU A 170 21.89 11.64 2.13
N GLY A 171 23.11 11.60 1.60
CA GLY A 171 23.65 12.65 0.75
C GLY A 171 22.92 12.78 -0.58
N SER A 172 23.17 13.86 -1.31
CA SER A 172 22.44 14.18 -2.55
C SER A 172 22.74 13.25 -3.75
N THR A 173 23.81 12.46 -3.68
CA THR A 173 24.13 11.44 -4.70
C THR A 173 23.24 10.22 -4.49
N GLY A 174 22.98 9.43 -5.53
CA GLY A 174 22.18 8.20 -5.35
C GLY A 174 22.92 7.20 -4.46
N ASN A 175 22.21 6.60 -3.50
CA ASN A 175 22.79 5.68 -2.53
C ASN A 175 22.26 4.26 -2.72
N THR A 176 23.09 3.26 -2.43
CA THR A 176 22.68 1.86 -2.34
C THR A 176 23.25 1.29 -1.05
N LEU A 177 22.39 1.04 -0.07
CA LEU A 177 22.79 0.82 1.31
C LEU A 177 22.08 -0.39 1.91
N ALA A 178 22.85 -1.28 2.54
CA ALA A 178 22.32 -2.30 3.44
C ALA A 178 22.30 -1.76 4.87
N ILE A 179 21.15 -1.80 5.54
CA ILE A 179 20.99 -1.28 6.91
C ILE A 179 20.43 -2.29 7.90
N THR A 180 20.84 -2.14 9.15
CA THR A 180 20.23 -2.80 10.31
C THR A 180 20.16 -1.83 11.47
N LEU A 181 19.13 -1.95 12.30
CA LEU A 181 18.97 -1.19 13.56
C LEU A 181 18.99 0.34 13.39
N ILE A 182 18.42 0.87 12.30
CA ILE A 182 18.25 2.32 12.09
C ILE A 182 16.79 2.69 12.35
N ASP A 183 16.54 3.73 13.15
CA ASP A 183 15.18 4.15 13.51
C ASP A 183 14.57 5.11 12.49
N THR A 184 15.37 6.02 11.93
CA THR A 184 14.92 7.01 10.97
C THR A 184 15.90 7.17 9.83
N LEU A 185 15.41 7.08 8.61
CA LEU A 185 16.21 7.26 7.39
C LEU A 185 15.53 8.24 6.43
N THR A 186 16.20 9.33 6.12
CA THR A 186 15.75 10.31 5.12
C THR A 186 16.67 10.23 3.90
N GLY A 187 16.08 10.07 2.72
CA GLY A 187 16.81 10.04 1.45
C GLY A 187 17.27 11.43 1.00
N GLY A 188 18.12 11.42 -0.02
CA GLY A 188 18.63 12.59 -0.73
C GLY A 188 17.78 12.95 -1.94
N ALA A 189 18.39 13.70 -2.87
CA ALA A 189 17.70 14.20 -4.08
C ALA A 189 17.77 13.22 -5.28
N SER A 190 18.59 12.18 -5.17
CA SER A 190 18.81 11.17 -6.21
C SER A 190 18.26 9.83 -5.73
N THR A 191 18.19 8.84 -6.62
CA THR A 191 17.67 7.52 -6.29
C THR A 191 18.41 6.85 -5.14
N ASP A 192 17.68 6.55 -4.07
CA ASP A 192 18.12 5.84 -2.90
C ASP A 192 17.46 4.47 -2.81
N VAL A 193 18.32 3.44 -2.74
CA VAL A 193 17.94 2.04 -2.67
C VAL A 193 18.45 1.45 -1.37
N VAL A 194 17.52 0.96 -0.55
CA VAL A 194 17.83 0.44 0.78
C VAL A 194 17.42 -1.02 0.89
N THR A 195 18.29 -1.83 1.46
CA THR A 195 18.00 -3.22 1.84
C THR A 195 18.11 -3.35 3.36
N LEU A 196 17.05 -3.87 3.99
CA LEU A 196 17.01 -4.13 5.42
C LEU A 196 17.69 -5.47 5.71
N GLY A 197 18.27 -5.60 6.90
CA GLY A 197 18.83 -6.88 7.33
C GLY A 197 17.78 -7.94 7.63
N THR A 198 18.24 -9.12 8.03
CA THR A 198 17.35 -10.29 8.22
C THR A 198 16.50 -10.24 9.49
N THR A 199 16.81 -9.34 10.41
CA THR A 199 16.01 -9.08 11.62
C THR A 199 14.86 -8.15 11.25
N GLY A 200 13.69 -8.35 11.87
CA GLY A 200 12.56 -7.45 11.65
C GLY A 200 12.90 -6.02 12.03
N THR A 201 12.50 -5.08 11.19
CA THR A 201 12.82 -3.66 11.28
C THR A 201 11.57 -2.85 11.60
N THR A 202 11.71 -1.79 12.38
CA THR A 202 10.68 -0.74 12.49
C THR A 202 11.35 0.59 12.23
N MET A 203 10.95 1.29 11.16
CA MET A 203 11.67 2.47 10.69
C MET A 203 10.72 3.56 10.18
N LEU A 204 11.06 4.80 10.49
CA LEU A 204 10.51 5.98 9.82
C LEU A 204 11.35 6.30 8.59
N VAL A 205 10.75 6.35 7.41
CA VAL A 205 11.45 6.67 6.15
C VAL A 205 10.81 7.87 5.46
N SER A 206 11.63 8.68 4.78
CA SER A 206 11.12 9.73 3.89
C SER A 206 12.06 9.92 2.71
N ALA A 207 11.51 10.27 1.55
CA ALA A 207 12.28 10.53 0.33
C ALA A 207 13.17 9.35 -0.12
N LEU A 208 12.74 8.10 0.12
CA LEU A 208 13.39 6.91 -0.43
C LEU A 208 12.61 6.38 -1.63
N GLU A 209 13.31 6.04 -2.70
CA GLU A 209 12.70 5.43 -3.89
C GLU A 209 12.48 3.93 -3.73
N THR A 210 13.35 3.22 -3.01
CA THR A 210 13.22 1.76 -2.85
C THR A 210 13.65 1.29 -1.47
N VAL A 211 12.79 0.47 -0.85
CA VAL A 211 13.10 -0.29 0.37
C VAL A 211 12.81 -1.76 0.09
N THR A 212 13.79 -2.62 0.39
CA THR A 212 13.67 -4.07 0.31
C THR A 212 13.84 -4.65 1.70
N GLY A 213 12.80 -5.30 2.22
CA GLY A 213 12.82 -5.96 3.51
C GLY A 213 13.65 -7.25 3.51
N GLY A 214 13.84 -7.77 4.73
CA GLY A 214 14.52 -9.01 4.99
C GLY A 214 13.55 -10.17 5.22
N THR A 215 13.99 -11.16 5.99
CA THR A 215 13.15 -12.31 6.39
C THR A 215 12.36 -12.08 7.68
N GLY A 216 12.69 -11.01 8.41
CA GLY A 216 11.97 -10.62 9.61
C GLY A 216 10.73 -9.81 9.27
N THR A 217 9.89 -9.53 10.28
CA THR A 217 8.74 -8.64 10.08
C THR A 217 9.21 -7.20 10.02
N ASP A 218 9.06 -6.59 8.86
CA ASP A 218 9.46 -5.22 8.57
C ASP A 218 8.24 -4.28 8.58
N VAL A 219 8.38 -3.20 9.34
CA VAL A 219 7.38 -2.16 9.57
C VAL A 219 7.96 -0.82 9.13
N ILE A 220 7.41 -0.25 8.07
CA ILE A 220 7.83 1.04 7.53
C ILE A 220 6.73 2.07 7.77
N THR A 221 7.09 3.16 8.43
CA THR A 221 6.26 4.36 8.52
C THR A 221 6.83 5.41 7.56
N LEU A 222 5.98 6.01 6.73
CA LEU A 222 6.35 7.07 5.81
C LEU A 222 6.30 8.43 6.52
N GLY A 223 7.22 9.31 6.16
CA GLY A 223 7.35 10.65 6.72
C GLY A 223 6.20 11.60 6.35
N THR A 224 6.27 12.82 6.84
CA THR A 224 5.18 13.83 6.72
C THR A 224 5.13 14.58 5.39
N VAL A 225 6.04 14.28 4.47
CA VAL A 225 6.04 14.76 3.09
C VAL A 225 5.45 13.65 2.23
N GLY A 226 4.76 13.96 1.13
CA GLY A 226 4.27 12.92 0.22
C GLY A 226 5.41 12.06 -0.33
N ASN A 227 5.29 10.74 -0.21
CA ASN A 227 6.32 9.79 -0.58
C ASN A 227 5.95 9.02 -1.86
N THR A 228 6.96 8.58 -2.60
CA THR A 228 6.80 7.60 -3.69
C THR A 228 7.79 6.48 -3.47
N LEU A 229 7.30 5.31 -3.06
CA LEU A 229 8.14 4.20 -2.59
C LEU A 229 7.85 2.92 -3.37
N LEU A 230 8.90 2.25 -3.84
CA LEU A 230 8.86 0.82 -4.18
C LEU A 230 9.22 -0.01 -2.94
N ALA A 231 8.23 -0.71 -2.37
CA ALA A 231 8.36 -1.56 -1.20
C ALA A 231 8.39 -3.04 -1.61
N ASN A 232 9.53 -3.69 -1.41
CA ASN A 232 9.69 -5.12 -1.67
C ASN A 232 9.77 -5.87 -0.34
N ALA A 233 8.98 -6.93 -0.16
CA ALA A 233 9.01 -7.78 1.04
C ALA A 233 8.87 -6.97 2.35
N ILE A 234 7.85 -6.10 2.43
CA ILE A 234 7.52 -5.33 3.64
C ILE A 234 6.15 -5.76 4.15
N GLU A 235 6.07 -6.18 5.42
CA GLU A 235 4.82 -6.70 6.00
C GLU A 235 3.87 -5.60 6.46
N THR A 236 4.36 -4.43 6.86
CA THR A 236 3.51 -3.31 7.30
C THR A 236 4.00 -1.98 6.77
N ILE A 237 3.09 -1.24 6.16
CA ILE A 237 3.32 0.11 5.64
C ILE A 237 2.28 1.06 6.25
N ALA A 238 2.75 2.06 6.97
CA ALA A 238 1.93 3.15 7.46
C ALA A 238 2.34 4.44 6.75
N GLY A 239 1.41 5.03 6.01
CA GLY A 239 1.59 6.35 5.41
C GLY A 239 1.66 7.45 6.48
N GLY A 240 2.27 8.55 6.10
CA GLY A 240 2.41 9.74 6.93
C GLY A 240 1.32 10.75 6.63
N THR A 241 1.58 12.01 6.99
CA THR A 241 0.84 13.11 6.37
C THR A 241 1.41 13.35 4.98
N GLY A 242 0.59 13.68 4.00
CA GLY A 242 1.07 13.87 2.62
C GLY A 242 0.21 13.08 1.66
N SER A 243 0.66 12.97 0.41
CA SER A 243 0.09 12.01 -0.53
C SER A 243 1.16 10.95 -0.79
N ASP A 244 0.89 9.75 -0.30
CA ASP A 244 1.78 8.62 -0.38
C ASP A 244 1.36 7.69 -1.52
N LEU A 245 2.32 7.41 -2.39
CA LEU A 245 2.23 6.45 -3.49
C LEU A 245 3.17 5.28 -3.20
N VAL A 246 2.60 4.10 -3.00
CA VAL A 246 3.36 2.88 -2.73
C VAL A 246 3.17 1.88 -3.85
N PHE A 247 4.27 1.43 -4.44
CA PHE A 247 4.33 0.27 -5.31
C PHE A 247 4.80 -0.93 -4.50
N LEU A 248 4.07 -2.03 -4.56
CA LEU A 248 4.52 -3.30 -4.03
C LEU A 248 5.45 -3.98 -5.06
N GLY A 249 6.45 -4.69 -4.54
CA GLY A 249 7.43 -5.41 -5.35
C GLY A 249 6.82 -6.49 -6.24
N SER A 250 7.59 -7.00 -7.20
CA SER A 250 7.14 -8.06 -8.12
C SER A 250 7.06 -9.47 -7.50
N SER A 251 7.38 -9.61 -6.20
CA SER A 251 7.13 -10.81 -5.42
C SER A 251 5.67 -10.85 -4.94
N GLY A 252 5.14 -12.02 -4.57
CA GLY A 252 3.80 -12.05 -3.96
C GLY A 252 3.84 -11.38 -2.60
N ASN A 253 3.05 -10.32 -2.40
CA ASN A 253 3.10 -9.52 -1.18
C ASN A 253 1.93 -9.85 -0.25
N THR A 254 2.18 -9.76 1.06
CA THR A 254 1.14 -9.79 2.10
C THR A 254 1.38 -8.62 3.04
N VAL A 255 0.54 -7.58 2.94
CA VAL A 255 0.83 -6.27 3.52
C VAL A 255 -0.34 -5.78 4.38
N LEU A 256 -0.03 -5.28 5.58
CA LEU A 256 -0.91 -4.40 6.33
C LEU A 256 -0.61 -2.94 5.93
N ALA A 257 -1.57 -2.29 5.27
CA ALA A 257 -1.42 -0.92 4.79
C ALA A 257 -2.36 0.03 5.55
N SER A 258 -1.89 1.21 5.94
CA SER A 258 -2.73 2.24 6.57
C SER A 258 -2.25 3.63 6.16
N GLY A 259 -3.15 4.60 5.99
CA GLY A 259 -2.78 5.98 5.67
C GLY A 259 -2.07 6.19 4.33
N VAL A 260 -2.17 5.24 3.39
CA VAL A 260 -1.59 5.33 2.04
C VAL A 260 -2.68 5.74 1.05
N GLU A 261 -2.47 6.82 0.28
CA GLU A 261 -3.46 7.33 -0.67
C GLU A 261 -3.53 6.51 -1.96
N ILE A 262 -2.38 6.03 -2.47
CA ILE A 262 -2.32 5.25 -3.71
C ILE A 262 -1.46 4.01 -3.49
N LEU A 263 -2.05 2.83 -3.70
CA LEU A 263 -1.39 1.54 -3.55
C LEU A 263 -1.45 0.73 -4.85
N VAL A 264 -0.28 0.38 -5.39
CA VAL A 264 -0.17 -0.36 -6.64
C VAL A 264 0.52 -1.69 -6.37
N GLY A 265 -0.17 -2.79 -6.66
CA GLY A 265 0.40 -4.13 -6.61
C GLY A 265 1.46 -4.38 -7.68
N GLY A 266 2.20 -5.47 -7.50
CA GLY A 266 3.16 -6.03 -8.43
C GLY A 266 2.50 -6.92 -9.49
N THR A 267 3.30 -7.83 -10.06
CA THR A 267 2.88 -8.73 -11.15
C THR A 267 2.38 -10.09 -10.67
N THR A 268 2.43 -10.32 -9.36
CA THR A 268 2.12 -11.58 -8.70
C THR A 268 1.09 -11.33 -7.62
N THR A 269 0.53 -12.40 -7.04
CA THR A 269 -0.54 -12.28 -6.04
C THR A 269 -0.18 -11.39 -4.87
N ASP A 270 -0.93 -10.31 -4.74
CA ASP A 270 -0.86 -9.32 -3.68
C ASP A 270 -2.10 -9.40 -2.79
N VAL A 271 -1.84 -9.56 -1.50
CA VAL A 271 -2.83 -9.64 -0.43
C VAL A 271 -2.64 -8.44 0.48
N VAL A 272 -3.61 -7.52 0.47
CA VAL A 272 -3.56 -6.31 1.29
C VAL A 272 -4.67 -6.35 2.34
N THR A 273 -4.30 -6.08 3.57
CA THR A 273 -5.23 -5.75 4.65
C THR A 273 -5.10 -4.27 4.97
N LEU A 274 -6.20 -3.53 4.99
CA LEU A 274 -6.20 -2.12 5.37
C LEU A 274 -6.22 -1.98 6.90
N GLY A 275 -5.67 -0.89 7.43
CA GLY A 275 -5.68 -0.59 8.86
C GLY A 275 -7.09 -0.37 9.43
N THR A 276 -7.21 -0.30 10.75
CA THR A 276 -8.50 -0.20 11.47
C THR A 276 -9.13 1.20 11.49
N ALA A 277 -8.46 2.20 10.93
CA ALA A 277 -9.03 3.51 10.68
C ALA A 277 -9.81 3.47 9.35
N GLY A 278 -10.70 4.42 9.10
CA GLY A 278 -11.33 4.52 7.77
C GLY A 278 -10.30 4.89 6.71
N ASN A 279 -10.25 4.11 5.63
CA ASN A 279 -9.27 4.29 4.56
C ASN A 279 -9.91 4.91 3.32
N THR A 280 -9.19 5.78 2.62
CA THR A 280 -9.58 6.28 1.30
C THR A 280 -8.43 6.07 0.34
N VAL A 281 -8.54 5.07 -0.52
CA VAL A 281 -7.38 4.54 -1.27
C VAL A 281 -7.73 4.38 -2.74
N ILE A 282 -6.83 4.83 -3.62
CA ILE A 282 -6.83 4.44 -5.03
C ILE A 282 -5.91 3.22 -5.17
N LEU A 283 -6.42 2.12 -5.72
CA LEU A 283 -5.66 0.89 -5.88
C LEU A 283 -5.52 0.45 -7.34
N ARG A 284 -4.48 -0.35 -7.61
CA ARG A 284 -4.28 -1.04 -8.89
C ARG A 284 -3.60 -2.39 -8.64
N GLY A 285 -3.99 -3.41 -9.40
CA GLY A 285 -3.25 -4.67 -9.47
C GLY A 285 -3.20 -5.47 -8.16
N LEU A 286 -4.27 -5.45 -7.36
CA LEU A 286 -4.38 -6.28 -6.16
C LEU A 286 -5.33 -7.46 -6.39
N GLU A 287 -4.94 -8.66 -5.98
CA GLU A 287 -5.77 -9.86 -6.06
C GLU A 287 -6.67 -10.04 -4.84
N THR A 288 -6.26 -9.55 -3.66
CA THR A 288 -7.05 -9.64 -2.44
C THR A 288 -6.95 -8.37 -1.62
N LEU A 289 -8.09 -7.81 -1.26
CA LEU A 289 -8.21 -6.66 -0.37
C LEU A 289 -9.17 -6.96 0.79
N THR A 290 -8.70 -6.73 2.01
CA THR A 290 -9.51 -6.88 3.22
C THR A 290 -9.51 -5.58 3.99
N GLY A 291 -10.68 -4.98 4.19
CA GLY A 291 -10.85 -3.89 5.15
C GLY A 291 -10.85 -4.40 6.59
N GLN A 292 -10.95 -3.48 7.53
CA GLN A 292 -11.08 -3.81 8.96
C GLN A 292 -12.20 -2.99 9.59
N GLY A 293 -11.98 -2.42 10.78
CA GLY A 293 -12.85 -1.37 11.28
C GLY A 293 -12.63 -0.07 10.51
N GLY A 294 -13.54 0.87 10.64
CA GLY A 294 -13.49 2.13 9.91
C GLY A 294 -14.54 2.18 8.80
N THR A 295 -14.44 3.21 7.96
CA THR A 295 -15.20 3.28 6.71
C THR A 295 -14.21 3.34 5.58
N ASP A 296 -14.17 2.29 4.78
CA ASP A 296 -13.26 2.10 3.67
C ASP A 296 -13.91 2.54 2.36
N ILE A 297 -13.29 3.51 1.69
CA ILE A 297 -13.69 4.07 0.41
C ILE A 297 -12.58 3.78 -0.60
N ILE A 298 -12.83 2.82 -1.48
CA ILE A 298 -11.83 2.29 -2.39
C ILE A 298 -12.18 2.66 -3.82
N THR A 299 -11.20 3.13 -4.58
CA THR A 299 -11.32 3.40 -6.01
C THR A 299 -10.31 2.57 -6.78
N ILE A 300 -10.75 1.80 -7.76
CA ILE A 300 -9.89 1.10 -8.69
C ILE A 300 -9.37 2.12 -9.72
N GLY A 301 -8.08 2.07 -10.02
CA GLY A 301 -7.42 2.97 -10.96
C GLY A 301 -7.80 2.73 -12.42
N ASP A 302 -6.89 3.02 -13.35
CA ASP A 302 -7.14 2.97 -14.80
C ASP A 302 -6.92 1.58 -15.43
N THR A 303 -6.96 0.51 -14.63
CA THR A 303 -6.76 -0.87 -15.09
C THR A 303 -7.89 -1.77 -14.61
N GLY A 304 -8.38 -2.62 -15.52
CA GLY A 304 -9.35 -3.66 -15.16
C GLY A 304 -8.80 -4.59 -14.09
N THR A 305 -9.64 -4.96 -13.14
CA THR A 305 -9.25 -5.65 -11.91
C THR A 305 -10.07 -6.91 -11.69
N THR A 306 -9.42 -8.02 -11.32
CA THR A 306 -10.10 -9.18 -10.72
C THR A 306 -9.64 -9.27 -9.26
N MET A 307 -10.54 -9.03 -8.30
CA MET A 307 -10.16 -8.91 -6.89
C MET A 307 -11.16 -9.61 -5.97
N LEU A 308 -10.63 -10.33 -4.97
CA LEU A 308 -11.39 -10.79 -3.81
C LEU A 308 -11.43 -9.67 -2.77
N VAL A 309 -12.63 -9.26 -2.35
CA VAL A 309 -12.82 -8.21 -1.35
C VAL A 309 -13.57 -8.71 -0.13
N SER A 310 -13.24 -8.19 1.04
CA SER A 310 -14.03 -8.38 2.26
C SER A 310 -13.97 -7.16 3.16
N ALA A 311 -15.05 -6.94 3.92
CA ALA A 311 -15.17 -5.86 4.90
C ALA A 311 -14.88 -4.45 4.34
N LEU A 312 -15.45 -4.12 3.16
CA LEU A 312 -15.39 -2.78 2.58
C LEU A 312 -16.78 -2.14 2.53
N GLU A 313 -16.85 -0.83 2.79
CA GLU A 313 -18.12 -0.08 2.73
C GLU A 313 -18.39 0.50 1.34
N THR A 314 -17.37 0.93 0.60
CA THR A 314 -17.52 1.52 -0.74
C THR A 314 -16.42 1.07 -1.69
N LEU A 315 -16.81 0.60 -2.87
CA LEU A 315 -15.90 0.23 -3.95
C LEU A 315 -16.34 0.85 -5.28
N VAL A 316 -15.48 1.69 -5.84
CA VAL A 316 -15.69 2.35 -7.13
C VAL A 316 -14.75 1.72 -8.13
N GLY A 317 -15.30 1.20 -9.22
CA GLY A 317 -14.55 0.71 -10.37
C GLY A 317 -13.87 1.82 -11.14
N GLY A 318 -12.98 1.40 -12.02
CA GLY A 318 -12.05 2.23 -12.75
C GLY A 318 -12.25 2.16 -14.25
N ALA A 319 -11.16 2.38 -14.99
CA ALA A 319 -11.16 2.08 -16.42
C ALA A 319 -10.76 0.61 -16.63
N GLY A 320 -11.42 -0.06 -17.57
CA GLY A 320 -11.21 -1.49 -17.81
C GLY A 320 -12.43 -2.29 -17.37
N SER A 321 -12.30 -3.61 -17.32
CA SER A 321 -13.36 -4.48 -16.79
C SER A 321 -12.98 -4.89 -15.38
N ASP A 322 -13.86 -4.58 -14.44
CA ASP A 322 -13.71 -4.87 -13.02
C ASP A 322 -14.65 -6.01 -12.61
N ALA A 323 -14.05 -7.09 -12.12
CA ALA A 323 -14.71 -8.30 -11.65
C ALA A 323 -14.37 -8.56 -10.19
N ILE A 324 -15.35 -8.33 -9.33
CA ILE A 324 -15.17 -8.39 -7.88
C ILE A 324 -15.83 -9.65 -7.33
N THR A 325 -15.12 -10.39 -6.48
CA THR A 325 -15.69 -11.50 -5.70
C THR A 325 -15.73 -11.08 -4.23
N LEU A 326 -16.85 -11.31 -3.56
CA LEU A 326 -16.99 -11.02 -2.14
C LEU A 326 -16.49 -12.21 -1.29
N GLY A 327 -15.98 -11.89 -0.10
CA GLY A 327 -15.50 -12.87 0.86
C GLY A 327 -16.60 -13.77 1.42
N THR A 328 -16.24 -14.63 2.36
CA THR A 328 -17.17 -15.62 2.95
C THR A 328 -18.06 -15.07 4.07
N THR A 329 -17.88 -13.79 4.41
CA THR A 329 -18.75 -13.06 5.34
C THR A 329 -19.76 -12.26 4.53
N GLY A 330 -21.00 -12.18 5.00
CA GLY A 330 -22.01 -11.33 4.37
C GLY A 330 -21.53 -9.88 4.27
N THR A 331 -21.70 -9.30 3.08
CA THR A 331 -21.20 -7.97 2.74
C THR A 331 -22.34 -6.98 2.64
N THR A 332 -22.13 -5.73 3.06
CA THR A 332 -22.99 -4.61 2.70
C THR A 332 -22.12 -3.51 2.13
N MET A 333 -22.24 -3.26 0.82
CA MET A 333 -21.31 -2.39 0.10
C MET A 333 -22.04 -1.51 -0.92
N LEU A 334 -21.61 -0.24 -0.98
CA LEU A 334 -21.94 0.67 -2.06
C LEU A 334 -20.95 0.45 -3.21
N VAL A 335 -21.44 0.18 -4.41
CA VAL A 335 -20.62 -0.01 -5.60
C VAL A 335 -20.95 0.99 -6.68
N SER A 336 -19.97 1.38 -7.48
CA SER A 336 -20.20 2.18 -8.68
C SER A 336 -19.20 1.77 -9.76
N ALA A 337 -19.60 1.85 -11.03
CA ALA A 337 -18.72 1.58 -12.17
C ALA A 337 -18.03 0.20 -12.15
N LEU A 338 -18.64 -0.81 -11.52
CA LEU A 338 -18.17 -2.20 -11.61
C LEU A 338 -18.98 -2.96 -12.66
N GLU A 339 -18.31 -3.78 -13.48
CA GLU A 339 -18.99 -4.63 -14.47
C GLU A 339 -19.54 -5.91 -13.86
N THR A 340 -18.87 -6.50 -12.87
CA THR A 340 -19.28 -7.77 -12.26
C THR A 340 -19.02 -7.79 -10.76
N VAL A 341 -20.02 -8.21 -9.99
CA VAL A 341 -19.85 -8.59 -8.59
C VAL A 341 -20.43 -9.98 -8.39
N THR A 342 -19.62 -10.87 -7.84
CA THR A 342 -20.01 -12.21 -7.41
C THR A 342 -20.02 -12.25 -5.88
N GLY A 343 -21.17 -12.53 -5.29
CA GLY A 343 -21.32 -12.76 -3.87
C GLY A 343 -20.56 -14.01 -3.41
N GLY A 344 -20.30 -14.05 -2.11
CA GLY A 344 -19.63 -15.14 -1.45
C GLY A 344 -20.63 -15.99 -0.67
N THR A 345 -20.20 -16.50 0.48
CA THR A 345 -21.13 -17.07 1.45
C THR A 345 -21.57 -15.97 2.40
N GLY A 346 -22.80 -16.05 2.92
CA GLY A 346 -23.36 -15.02 3.79
C GLY A 346 -24.54 -14.33 3.12
N THR A 347 -24.92 -13.17 3.64
CA THR A 347 -25.94 -12.32 3.00
C THR A 347 -25.23 -11.11 2.42
N ASP A 348 -25.20 -11.04 1.10
CA ASP A 348 -24.56 -9.99 0.33
C ASP A 348 -25.60 -8.98 -0.16
N VAL A 349 -25.39 -7.74 0.27
CA VAL A 349 -26.26 -6.58 0.04
C VAL A 349 -25.44 -5.55 -0.74
N ILE A 350 -25.79 -5.36 -2.01
CA ILE A 350 -25.14 -4.40 -2.88
C ILE A 350 -26.10 -3.25 -3.19
N THR A 351 -25.62 -2.03 -2.96
CA THR A 351 -26.26 -0.81 -3.46
C THR A 351 -25.45 -0.26 -4.63
N ILE A 352 -26.08 -0.02 -5.76
CA ILE A 352 -25.47 0.61 -6.92
C ILE A 352 -25.51 2.13 -6.73
N GLY A 353 -24.41 2.79 -7.08
CA GLY A 353 -24.22 4.23 -6.98
C GLY A 353 -25.17 5.03 -7.89
N THR A 354 -24.98 6.35 -7.88
CA THR A 354 -25.91 7.28 -8.56
C THR A 354 -25.68 7.41 -10.08
N VAL A 355 -24.60 6.84 -10.59
CA VAL A 355 -24.30 6.82 -12.02
C VAL A 355 -24.91 5.55 -12.61
N GLY A 356 -25.59 5.69 -13.75
CA GLY A 356 -26.17 4.53 -14.44
C GLY A 356 -25.13 3.46 -14.75
N SER A 357 -25.52 2.20 -14.62
CA SER A 357 -24.60 1.05 -14.64
C SER A 357 -25.13 -0.09 -15.50
N THR A 358 -24.24 -0.79 -16.17
CA THR A 358 -24.49 -2.17 -16.62
C THR A 358 -23.73 -3.11 -15.70
N PHE A 359 -24.44 -4.02 -15.04
CA PHE A 359 -23.93 -4.75 -13.88
C PHE A 359 -24.31 -6.23 -13.95
N LEU A 360 -23.33 -7.12 -13.89
CA LEU A 360 -23.56 -8.55 -13.70
C LEU A 360 -23.51 -8.88 -12.19
N ALA A 361 -24.68 -9.20 -11.64
CA ALA A 361 -24.89 -9.63 -10.29
C ALA A 361 -24.93 -11.17 -10.22
N ASN A 362 -23.93 -11.78 -9.59
CA ASN A 362 -23.92 -13.23 -9.40
C ASN A 362 -23.99 -13.56 -7.91
N ALA A 363 -24.89 -14.46 -7.52
CA ALA A 363 -25.04 -14.90 -6.12
C ALA A 363 -25.17 -13.76 -5.09
N LEU A 364 -25.96 -12.72 -5.40
CA LEU A 364 -26.27 -11.64 -4.46
C LEU A 364 -27.68 -11.79 -3.90
N GLU A 365 -27.85 -11.66 -2.58
CA GLU A 365 -29.15 -11.75 -1.91
C GLU A 365 -29.95 -10.44 -1.99
N THR A 366 -29.30 -9.29 -2.08
CA THR A 366 -29.98 -7.99 -2.20
C THR A 366 -29.26 -7.06 -3.15
N ILE A 367 -30.02 -6.49 -4.08
CA ILE A 367 -29.53 -5.53 -5.07
C ILE A 367 -30.45 -4.30 -5.03
N THR A 368 -29.89 -3.16 -4.66
CA THR A 368 -30.61 -1.88 -4.68
C THR A 368 -29.97 -0.97 -5.72
N GLY A 369 -30.76 -0.48 -6.67
CA GLY A 369 -30.30 0.48 -7.66
C GLY A 369 -30.13 1.89 -7.11
N GLY A 370 -29.53 2.74 -7.92
CA GLY A 370 -29.29 4.13 -7.60
C GLY A 370 -30.39 5.04 -8.14
N SER A 371 -29.99 6.29 -8.40
CA SER A 371 -30.82 7.25 -9.17
C SER A 371 -30.42 7.33 -10.64
N GLY A 372 -29.41 6.54 -11.03
CA GLY A 372 -28.98 6.38 -12.40
C GLY A 372 -29.96 5.50 -13.16
N SER A 373 -29.56 5.07 -14.35
CA SER A 373 -30.28 4.01 -15.04
C SER A 373 -29.51 2.71 -14.96
N GLU A 374 -30.13 1.68 -14.40
CA GLU A 374 -29.49 0.39 -14.14
C GLU A 374 -29.97 -0.70 -15.09
N LEU A 375 -29.01 -1.34 -15.76
CA LEU A 375 -29.19 -2.61 -16.47
C LEU A 375 -28.47 -3.70 -15.69
N VAL A 376 -29.23 -4.53 -14.97
CA VAL A 376 -28.70 -5.63 -14.16
C VAL A 376 -28.96 -6.97 -14.84
N PHE A 377 -27.90 -7.76 -14.99
CA PHE A 377 -27.95 -9.16 -15.36
C PHE A 377 -27.76 -10.03 -14.12
N LEU A 378 -28.58 -11.06 -13.96
CA LEU A 378 -28.40 -12.07 -12.93
C LEU A 378 -27.51 -13.21 -13.45
N GLY A 379 -26.80 -13.86 -12.53
CA GLY A 379 -25.87 -14.95 -12.82
C GLY A 379 -26.55 -16.21 -13.36
N SER A 380 -25.77 -17.11 -13.98
CA SER A 380 -26.29 -18.34 -14.60
C SER A 380 -26.69 -19.44 -13.61
N GLY A 381 -26.39 -19.29 -12.32
CA GLY A 381 -26.63 -20.30 -11.28
C GLY A 381 -28.08 -20.41 -10.78
N GLY A 382 -28.95 -19.50 -11.24
CA GLY A 382 -30.25 -19.26 -10.64
C GLY A 382 -30.11 -18.37 -9.40
N THR A 383 -30.99 -17.39 -9.29
CA THR A 383 -30.88 -16.32 -8.30
C THR A 383 -32.07 -16.32 -7.37
N THR A 384 -31.86 -16.03 -6.10
CA THR A 384 -32.94 -15.63 -5.19
C THR A 384 -32.55 -14.30 -4.57
N ALA A 385 -33.18 -13.21 -5.00
CA ALA A 385 -32.76 -11.87 -4.62
C ALA A 385 -33.94 -10.95 -4.27
N LEU A 386 -33.70 -10.07 -3.30
CA LEU A 386 -34.48 -8.86 -3.08
C LEU A 386 -33.92 -7.76 -3.99
N VAL A 387 -34.76 -7.19 -4.85
CA VAL A 387 -34.38 -6.16 -5.80
C VAL A 387 -35.21 -4.90 -5.58
N SER A 388 -34.59 -3.73 -5.67
CA SER A 388 -35.28 -2.44 -5.55
C SER A 388 -34.63 -1.40 -6.44
N ALA A 389 -35.43 -0.48 -6.96
CA ALA A 389 -34.96 0.67 -7.74
C ALA A 389 -34.07 0.31 -8.96
N ILE A 390 -34.36 -0.80 -9.65
CA ILE A 390 -33.68 -1.20 -10.88
C ILE A 390 -34.59 -0.95 -12.09
N ASP A 391 -34.08 -0.31 -13.14
CA ASP A 391 -34.86 -0.06 -14.36
C ASP A 391 -35.03 -1.32 -15.23
N ILE A 392 -33.95 -2.06 -15.47
CA ILE A 392 -33.94 -3.24 -16.32
C ILE A 392 -33.25 -4.38 -15.59
N LEU A 393 -33.98 -5.47 -15.37
CA LEU A 393 -33.47 -6.69 -14.75
C LEU A 393 -33.62 -7.87 -15.72
N ILE A 394 -32.51 -8.56 -15.97
CA ILE A 394 -32.44 -9.69 -16.90
C ILE A 394 -31.93 -10.91 -16.13
N GLY A 395 -32.73 -11.97 -16.10
CA GLY A 395 -32.35 -13.25 -15.52
C GLY A 395 -31.30 -14.01 -16.34
N GLY A 396 -30.75 -15.04 -15.71
CA GLY A 396 -29.77 -15.96 -16.27
C GLY A 396 -30.41 -17.23 -16.84
N THR A 397 -29.63 -18.31 -16.94
CA THR A 397 -30.09 -19.62 -17.42
C THR A 397 -30.65 -20.53 -16.31
N GLY A 398 -30.48 -20.14 -15.05
CA GLY A 398 -31.03 -20.86 -13.89
C GLY A 398 -32.41 -20.33 -13.52
N THR A 399 -33.04 -20.91 -12.50
CA THR A 399 -34.33 -20.40 -12.01
C THR A 399 -34.10 -19.16 -11.16
N ASP A 400 -34.60 -18.02 -11.63
CA ASP A 400 -34.53 -16.73 -10.97
C ASP A 400 -35.83 -16.42 -10.22
N VAL A 401 -35.68 -16.18 -8.92
CA VAL A 401 -36.72 -15.83 -7.96
C VAL A 401 -36.43 -14.43 -7.44
N VAL A 402 -37.23 -13.45 -7.86
CA VAL A 402 -37.04 -12.05 -7.49
C VAL A 402 -38.19 -11.62 -6.58
N THR A 403 -37.84 -11.02 -5.45
CA THR A 403 -38.78 -10.24 -4.63
C THR A 403 -38.47 -8.77 -4.85
N LEU A 404 -39.48 -7.95 -5.12
CA LEU A 404 -39.33 -6.50 -5.22
C LEU A 404 -39.43 -5.87 -3.83
N GLY A 405 -38.74 -4.75 -3.62
CA GLY A 405 -38.79 -4.05 -2.34
C GLY A 405 -40.10 -3.33 -2.08
N THR A 406 -40.25 -2.83 -0.85
CA THR A 406 -41.47 -2.16 -0.35
C THR A 406 -41.81 -0.82 -1.02
N ALA A 407 -40.85 -0.19 -1.71
CA ALA A 407 -41.14 0.98 -2.53
C ALA A 407 -41.88 0.57 -3.81
N GLY A 408 -42.64 1.45 -4.44
CA GLY A 408 -43.23 1.14 -5.74
C GLY A 408 -42.14 0.96 -6.80
N ASN A 409 -42.16 -0.16 -7.53
CA ASN A 409 -41.14 -0.48 -8.51
C ASN A 409 -41.66 -0.27 -9.94
N THR A 410 -40.80 0.20 -10.85
CA THR A 410 -41.10 0.25 -12.28
C THR A 410 -39.96 -0.42 -13.03
N VAL A 411 -40.18 -1.63 -13.55
CA VAL A 411 -39.08 -2.50 -14.02
C VAL A 411 -39.42 -3.14 -15.37
N LEU A 412 -38.45 -3.12 -16.28
CA LEU A 412 -38.43 -3.98 -17.46
C LEU A 412 -37.74 -5.32 -17.12
N LEU A 413 -38.47 -6.43 -17.25
CA LEU A 413 -37.96 -7.76 -16.93
C LEU A 413 -37.73 -8.62 -18.17
N ARG A 414 -36.70 -9.48 -18.12
CA ARG A 414 -36.53 -10.61 -19.05
C ARG A 414 -36.03 -11.83 -18.30
N GLY A 415 -36.52 -13.02 -18.65
CA GLY A 415 -35.95 -14.28 -18.16
C GLY A 415 -36.04 -14.45 -16.63
N ILE A 416 -37.07 -13.90 -15.98
CA ILE A 416 -37.35 -14.14 -14.57
C ILE A 416 -38.47 -15.17 -14.47
N GLU A 417 -38.29 -16.23 -13.68
CA GLU A 417 -39.28 -17.30 -13.54
C GLU A 417 -40.28 -17.05 -12.42
N THR A 418 -39.87 -16.42 -11.32
CA THR A 418 -40.75 -16.07 -10.19
C THR A 418 -40.53 -14.63 -9.75
N LEU A 419 -41.61 -13.85 -9.69
CA LEU A 419 -41.61 -12.46 -9.26
C LEU A 419 -42.64 -12.26 -8.14
N THR A 420 -42.22 -11.67 -7.04
CA THR A 420 -43.11 -11.30 -5.95
C THR A 420 -42.96 -9.81 -5.66
N GLY A 421 -44.05 -9.05 -5.75
CA GLY A 421 -44.10 -7.67 -5.29
C GLY A 421 -44.35 -7.57 -3.78
N ASP A 422 -44.28 -6.35 -3.26
CA ASP A 422 -44.54 -6.04 -1.84
C ASP A 422 -45.60 -4.92 -1.76
N THR A 423 -45.63 -4.14 -0.68
CA THR A 423 -46.65 -3.12 -0.41
C THR A 423 -46.63 -1.90 -1.34
N GLY A 424 -45.56 -1.73 -2.12
CA GLY A 424 -45.42 -0.68 -3.12
C GLY A 424 -46.28 -0.93 -4.35
N THR A 425 -46.55 0.11 -5.15
CA THR A 425 -47.19 -0.09 -6.47
C THR A 425 -46.15 -0.54 -7.48
N ASP A 426 -46.25 -1.79 -7.91
CA ASP A 426 -45.34 -2.43 -8.83
C ASP A 426 -45.88 -2.43 -10.26
N VAL A 427 -45.10 -1.83 -11.15
CA VAL A 427 -45.39 -1.66 -12.59
C VAL A 427 -44.31 -2.38 -13.39
N ILE A 428 -44.69 -3.51 -13.98
CA ILE A 428 -43.76 -4.41 -14.65
C ILE A 428 -44.04 -4.42 -16.14
N THR A 429 -42.97 -4.31 -16.93
CA THR A 429 -43.02 -4.56 -18.38
C THR A 429 -42.18 -5.79 -18.69
N LEU A 430 -42.74 -6.74 -19.43
CA LEU A 430 -42.01 -7.89 -19.92
C LEU A 430 -41.29 -7.53 -21.22
N GLY A 431 -40.05 -7.99 -21.35
CA GLY A 431 -39.23 -7.75 -22.52
C GLY A 431 -39.64 -8.60 -23.71
N ASN A 432 -38.89 -8.45 -24.79
CA ASN A 432 -39.13 -9.08 -26.10
C ASN A 432 -38.64 -10.54 -26.22
N THR A 433 -38.48 -11.25 -25.11
CA THR A 433 -38.15 -12.68 -25.04
C THR A 433 -39.40 -13.47 -24.68
N PHE A 434 -39.43 -14.78 -24.97
CA PHE A 434 -40.50 -15.63 -24.40
C PHE A 434 -40.46 -15.52 -22.88
N ASN A 435 -41.61 -15.25 -22.26
CA ASN A 435 -41.72 -15.11 -20.81
C ASN A 435 -42.65 -16.18 -20.24
N SER A 436 -42.21 -16.86 -19.19
CA SER A 436 -42.99 -17.85 -18.43
C SER A 436 -42.82 -17.55 -16.94
N LEU A 437 -43.73 -16.74 -16.40
CA LEU A 437 -43.55 -16.07 -15.11
C LEU A 437 -44.63 -16.47 -14.10
N LEU A 438 -44.22 -16.83 -12.88
CA LEU A 438 -45.10 -16.87 -11.70
C LEU A 438 -45.06 -15.50 -11.01
N VAL A 439 -46.21 -14.83 -10.87
CA VAL A 439 -46.29 -13.51 -10.21
C VAL A 439 -47.19 -13.53 -8.98
N SER A 440 -46.84 -12.74 -7.96
CA SER A 440 -47.70 -12.45 -6.82
C SER A 440 -47.50 -10.99 -6.39
N GLY A 441 -48.58 -10.31 -5.98
CA GLY A 441 -48.48 -8.95 -5.44
C GLY A 441 -47.99 -7.89 -6.43
N ILE A 442 -48.37 -7.99 -7.71
CA ILE A 442 -48.03 -7.00 -8.75
C ILE A 442 -49.31 -6.25 -9.15
N GLU A 443 -49.25 -4.91 -9.24
CA GLU A 443 -50.39 -4.06 -9.54
C GLU A 443 -50.58 -3.80 -11.04
N THR A 444 -49.49 -3.74 -11.83
CA THR A 444 -49.55 -3.56 -13.28
C THR A 444 -48.52 -4.44 -13.99
N LEU A 445 -48.96 -5.20 -15.00
CA LEU A 445 -48.12 -6.08 -15.80
C LEU A 445 -48.41 -5.89 -17.29
N THR A 446 -47.42 -5.41 -18.01
CA THR A 446 -47.49 -5.22 -19.47
C THR A 446 -46.61 -6.26 -20.15
N GLY A 447 -47.18 -7.01 -21.08
CA GLY A 447 -46.49 -7.97 -21.92
C GLY A 447 -45.55 -7.32 -22.94
N GLY A 448 -44.68 -8.17 -23.48
CA GLY A 448 -43.72 -7.82 -24.52
C GLY A 448 -44.24 -8.09 -25.93
N SER A 449 -43.32 -8.14 -26.88
CA SER A 449 -43.64 -8.51 -28.28
C SER A 449 -43.56 -10.01 -28.55
N ALA A 450 -43.08 -10.77 -27.58
CA ALA A 450 -42.94 -12.22 -27.65
C ALA A 450 -44.03 -12.85 -26.77
N SER A 451 -44.25 -14.16 -26.90
CA SER A 451 -45.33 -14.82 -26.15
C SER A 451 -45.07 -14.78 -24.65
N ASP A 452 -46.09 -14.30 -23.93
CA ASP A 452 -46.11 -14.15 -22.49
C ASP A 452 -47.10 -15.14 -21.86
N ILE A 453 -46.57 -15.97 -20.97
CA ILE A 453 -47.33 -16.89 -20.11
C ILE A 453 -47.13 -16.45 -18.66
N VAL A 454 -48.21 -16.01 -18.03
CA VAL A 454 -48.21 -15.54 -16.65
C VAL A 454 -49.12 -16.43 -15.81
N THR A 455 -48.59 -16.95 -14.72
CA THR A 455 -49.35 -17.65 -13.68
C THR A 455 -49.40 -16.78 -12.44
N LEU A 456 -50.58 -16.60 -11.87
CA LEU A 456 -50.77 -15.87 -10.63
C LEU A 456 -50.53 -16.80 -9.42
N GLY A 457 -49.97 -16.22 -8.36
CA GLY A 457 -49.70 -16.90 -7.10
C GLY A 457 -50.97 -17.32 -6.36
N THR A 458 -50.80 -18.01 -5.24
CA THR A 458 -51.92 -18.58 -4.47
C THR A 458 -52.70 -17.57 -3.64
N ALA A 459 -52.13 -16.37 -3.41
CA ALA A 459 -52.83 -15.24 -2.81
C ALA A 459 -53.90 -14.69 -3.77
N GLY A 460 -54.85 -13.90 -3.27
CA GLY A 460 -55.78 -13.18 -4.15
C GLY A 460 -55.06 -12.01 -4.81
N ASN A 461 -55.17 -11.91 -6.14
CA ASN A 461 -54.46 -10.90 -6.92
C ASN A 461 -55.41 -9.79 -7.38
N THR A 462 -54.90 -8.55 -7.43
CA THR A 462 -55.59 -7.42 -8.08
C THR A 462 -54.60 -6.73 -9.00
N LEU A 463 -54.76 -6.92 -10.31
CA LEU A 463 -53.74 -6.59 -11.30
C LEU A 463 -54.36 -5.98 -12.56
N VAL A 464 -53.70 -4.97 -13.13
CA VAL A 464 -53.96 -4.50 -14.49
C VAL A 464 -53.00 -5.22 -15.46
N VAL A 465 -53.53 -5.93 -16.46
CA VAL A 465 -52.71 -6.61 -17.49
C VAL A 465 -52.92 -6.01 -18.86
N SER A 466 -51.86 -5.96 -19.67
CA SER A 466 -51.93 -5.46 -21.05
C SER A 466 -50.97 -6.26 -21.92
N GLY A 467 -51.40 -6.73 -23.09
CA GLY A 467 -50.50 -7.43 -24.03
C GLY A 467 -49.97 -8.80 -23.57
N ILE A 468 -50.65 -9.48 -22.62
CA ILE A 468 -50.30 -10.84 -22.18
C ILE A 468 -51.11 -11.87 -22.99
N GLU A 469 -50.47 -12.89 -23.57
CA GLU A 469 -51.18 -13.92 -24.35
C GLU A 469 -51.87 -14.98 -23.49
N THR A 470 -51.25 -15.42 -22.39
CA THR A 470 -51.81 -16.44 -21.49
C THR A 470 -51.72 -15.99 -20.03
N LEU A 471 -52.86 -15.92 -19.36
CA LEU A 471 -52.96 -15.62 -17.93
C LEU A 471 -53.69 -16.74 -17.21
N ILE A 472 -53.04 -17.32 -16.20
CA ILE A 472 -53.56 -18.44 -15.40
C ILE A 472 -53.68 -17.95 -13.96
N GLY A 473 -54.90 -17.98 -13.41
CA GLY A 473 -55.17 -17.64 -12.02
C GLY A 473 -54.69 -18.70 -11.03
N GLY A 474 -54.60 -18.28 -9.78
CA GLY A 474 -54.21 -19.11 -8.65
C GLY A 474 -55.41 -19.72 -7.93
N THR A 475 -55.21 -20.09 -6.67
CA THR A 475 -56.31 -20.54 -5.79
C THR A 475 -56.98 -19.39 -5.04
N GLY A 476 -56.37 -18.20 -5.05
CA GLY A 476 -56.91 -16.99 -4.44
C GLY A 476 -58.04 -16.40 -5.28
N THR A 477 -58.66 -15.31 -4.80
CA THR A 477 -59.60 -14.54 -5.62
C THR A 477 -58.82 -13.56 -6.49
N ASP A 478 -58.87 -13.77 -7.79
CA ASP A 478 -58.16 -13.00 -8.79
C ASP A 478 -59.08 -12.00 -9.48
N ILE A 479 -58.74 -10.72 -9.35
CA ILE A 479 -59.40 -9.58 -9.97
C ILE A 479 -58.43 -8.98 -11.00
N VAL A 480 -58.70 -9.20 -12.28
CA VAL A 480 -57.86 -8.75 -13.38
C VAL A 480 -58.59 -7.70 -14.20
N THR A 481 -57.97 -6.54 -14.38
CA THR A 481 -58.44 -5.52 -15.32
C THR A 481 -57.59 -5.57 -16.57
N ILE A 482 -58.21 -5.67 -17.74
CA ILE A 482 -57.50 -5.54 -19.01
C ILE A 482 -57.24 -4.05 -19.28
N GLY A 483 -55.98 -3.74 -19.58
CA GLY A 483 -55.52 -2.40 -19.93
C GLY A 483 -55.99 -1.96 -21.31
N THR A 484 -55.30 -0.96 -21.86
CA THR A 484 -55.73 -0.29 -23.10
C THR A 484 -55.12 -0.89 -24.36
N ALA A 485 -54.08 -1.72 -24.26
CA ALA A 485 -53.56 -2.41 -25.43
C ALA A 485 -54.49 -3.59 -25.74
N GLY A 486 -55.23 -3.47 -26.85
CA GLY A 486 -55.99 -4.59 -27.38
C GLY A 486 -55.08 -5.78 -27.69
N GLY A 487 -55.67 -6.97 -27.84
CA GLY A 487 -54.88 -8.19 -28.00
C GLY A 487 -55.73 -9.45 -27.93
N THR A 488 -55.05 -10.60 -28.00
CA THR A 488 -55.68 -11.90 -27.73
C THR A 488 -55.17 -12.41 -26.39
N LEU A 489 -56.08 -12.71 -25.47
CA LEU A 489 -55.78 -13.24 -24.15
C LEU A 489 -56.49 -14.58 -23.95
N LEU A 490 -55.75 -15.59 -23.50
CA LEU A 490 -56.32 -16.78 -22.87
C LEU A 490 -56.30 -16.60 -21.35
N ALA A 491 -57.47 -16.41 -20.75
CA ALA A 491 -57.63 -16.31 -19.30
C ALA A 491 -58.19 -17.64 -18.74
N LEU A 492 -57.49 -18.22 -17.77
CA LEU A 492 -57.87 -19.49 -17.13
C LEU A 492 -57.91 -19.31 -15.62
N GLY A 493 -59.01 -19.68 -14.96
CA GLY A 493 -59.06 -19.69 -13.49
C GLY A 493 -58.99 -18.31 -12.85
N ILE A 494 -59.46 -17.28 -13.54
CA ILE A 494 -59.63 -15.92 -13.00
C ILE A 494 -61.07 -15.81 -12.49
N GLU A 495 -61.30 -15.17 -11.33
CA GLU A 495 -62.63 -15.00 -10.74
C GLU A 495 -63.36 -13.75 -11.21
N THR A 496 -62.61 -12.70 -11.56
CA THR A 496 -63.18 -11.43 -12.02
C THR A 496 -62.29 -10.81 -13.09
N LEU A 497 -62.77 -10.85 -14.34
CA LEU A 497 -62.15 -10.17 -15.45
C LEU A 497 -62.92 -8.90 -15.86
N ILE A 498 -62.27 -7.75 -15.78
CA ILE A 498 -62.82 -6.44 -16.15
C ILE A 498 -62.23 -6.03 -17.50
N GLY A 499 -63.08 -5.85 -18.52
CA GLY A 499 -62.65 -5.46 -19.86
C GLY A 499 -62.04 -4.05 -19.91
N GLY A 500 -61.11 -3.86 -20.86
CA GLY A 500 -60.45 -2.59 -21.13
C GLY A 500 -61.17 -1.74 -22.16
N THR A 501 -60.49 -0.70 -22.65
CA THR A 501 -61.00 0.18 -23.72
C THR A 501 -60.47 -0.17 -25.11
N GLY A 502 -59.56 -1.15 -25.22
CA GLY A 502 -59.03 -1.62 -26.49
C GLY A 502 -59.99 -2.58 -27.20
N LEU A 503 -59.52 -3.22 -28.28
CA LEU A 503 -60.21 -4.35 -28.89
C LEU A 503 -59.56 -5.64 -28.38
N GLU A 504 -60.25 -6.36 -27.51
CA GLU A 504 -59.75 -7.62 -26.95
C GLU A 504 -60.50 -8.84 -27.50
N VAL A 505 -59.75 -9.90 -27.77
CA VAL A 505 -60.28 -11.24 -28.00
C VAL A 505 -59.90 -12.09 -26.79
N ILE A 506 -60.87 -12.37 -25.93
CA ILE A 506 -60.66 -13.12 -24.69
C ILE A 506 -61.20 -14.55 -24.88
N PHE A 507 -60.33 -15.53 -24.71
CA PHE A 507 -60.69 -16.93 -24.57
C PHE A 507 -60.70 -17.29 -23.09
N THR A 508 -61.75 -17.97 -22.64
CA THR A 508 -61.90 -18.39 -21.24
C THR A 508 -61.99 -19.91 -21.16
N GLY A 509 -61.38 -20.50 -20.13
CA GLY A 509 -61.44 -21.95 -19.89
C GLY A 509 -62.80 -22.41 -19.35
N SER A 510 -63.03 -23.73 -19.36
CA SER A 510 -64.23 -24.34 -18.77
C SER A 510 -64.30 -24.27 -17.24
N ALA A 511 -63.27 -23.69 -16.59
CA ALA A 511 -63.15 -23.57 -15.14
C ALA A 511 -63.44 -22.15 -14.59
N GLY A 512 -63.79 -21.18 -15.44
CA GLY A 512 -64.10 -19.80 -15.02
C GLY A 512 -63.32 -18.72 -15.78
N ALA A 513 -63.81 -17.48 -15.70
CA ALA A 513 -63.29 -16.24 -16.30
C ALA A 513 -63.41 -15.07 -15.32
#